data_AF-A2G158-F1
#
_entry.id   AF-A2G158-F1
#
_cell.length_a   1.000
_cell.length_b   1.000
_cell.length_c   1.000
_cell.angle_alpha   90.00
_cell.angle_beta   90.00
_cell.angle_gamma   90.00
#
_symmetry.space_group_name_H-M   'P 1'
#
loop_
_entity.id
_entity.type
_entity.pdbx_description
1 polymer ?
#
loop_
_entity_poly.entity_id
_entity_poly.type
_entity_poly.pdbx_seq_one_letter_code
_entity_poly.pdbx_strand_id
1 'polypeptide(L)' 'MSDQDVYPNKYSELRSTYNYYIDMYNALYQLRKEKEEELNSIYKIFKTEMIDSNKYPPEDMIKDILNLIPYNNRYAKSYL' A
#
# COMPACT_ATOMS: atom_id res chain seq x y z
N MET A 1 14.59 -12.55 29.40
CA MET A 1 14.54 -11.19 28.85
C MET A 1 15.69 -11.09 27.87
N SER A 2 15.37 -11.05 26.58
CA SER A 2 16.37 -10.85 25.53
C SER A 2 16.44 -9.35 25.33
N ASP A 3 17.50 -8.72 25.84
CA ASP A 3 17.86 -7.35 25.50
C ASP A 3 18.34 -7.34 24.04
N GLN A 4 17.37 -7.49 23.13
CA GLN A 4 17.55 -7.09 21.76
C GLN A 4 17.42 -5.57 21.78
N ASP A 5 18.56 -4.87 21.74
CA ASP A 5 18.63 -3.50 21.26
C ASP A 5 18.10 -3.50 19.81
N VAL A 6 16.77 -3.48 19.70
CA VAL A 6 16.06 -3.19 18.46
C VAL A 6 16.46 -1.75 18.16
N TYR A 7 17.52 -1.55 17.37
CA TYR A 7 17.90 -0.24 16.86
C TYR A 7 16.67 0.35 16.15
N PRO A 8 15.88 1.22 16.81
CA PRO A 8 14.62 1.69 16.24
C PRO A 8 14.92 2.48 14.97
N ASN A 9 16.14 3.03 14.90
CA ASN A 9 16.61 3.93 13.87
C ASN A 9 16.65 3.28 12.47
N LYS A 10 17.22 2.07 12.31
CA LYS A 10 17.35 1.44 10.98
C LYS A 10 16.01 1.03 10.37
N TYR A 11 15.12 0.45 11.17
CA TYR A 11 13.78 0.11 10.71
C TYR A 11 12.96 1.35 10.37
N SER A 12 13.07 2.41 11.19
CA SER A 12 12.36 3.67 10.95
C SER A 12 12.85 4.38 9.69
N GLU A 13 14.17 4.39 9.44
CA GLU A 13 14.78 4.94 8.22
C GLU A 13 14.32 4.18 6.96
N LEU A 14 14.37 2.84 7.01
CA LEU A 14 13.89 1.97 5.93
C LEU A 14 12.40 2.20 5.66
N ARG A 15 11.58 2.18 6.71
CA ARG A 15 10.14 2.42 6.63
C ARG A 15 9.83 3.79 6.03
N SER A 16 10.58 4.82 6.41
CA SER A 16 10.41 6.18 5.88
C SER A 16 10.75 6.25 4.38
N THR A 17 11.80 5.52 3.96
CA THR A 17 12.20 5.43 2.55
C THR A 17 11.13 4.76 1.70
N TYR A 18 10.46 3.72 2.23
CA TYR A 18 9.39 2.99 1.56
C TYR A 18 7.97 3.44 1.99
N ASN A 19 7.84 4.60 2.64
CA ASN A 19 6.56 5.05 3.18
C ASN A 19 5.49 5.22 2.09
N TYR A 20 5.92 5.64 0.90
CA TYR A 20 5.04 5.77 -0.27
C TYR A 20 4.38 4.45 -0.68
N TYR A 21 5.09 3.31 -0.60
CA TYR A 21 4.48 2.00 -0.84
C TYR A 21 3.49 1.64 0.26
N ILE A 22 3.84 1.91 1.52
CA ILE A 22 2.99 1.58 2.67
C ILE A 22 1.68 2.35 2.58
N ASP A 23 1.75 3.66 2.32
CA ASP A 23 0.58 4.53 2.19
C ASP A 23 -0.30 4.12 1.00
N MET A 24 0.33 3.73 -0.12
CA MET A 24 -0.36 3.19 -1.29
C MET A 24 -1.13 1.89 -0.97
N TYR A 25 -0.47 0.90 -0.35
CA TYR A 25 -1.12 -0.35 0.01
C TYR A 25 -2.25 -0.14 1.03
N ASN A 26 -2.07 0.77 1.98
CA ASN A 26 -3.12 1.15 2.92
C ASN A 26 -4.32 1.79 2.20
N ALA A 27 -4.09 2.70 1.24
CA ALA A 27 -5.15 3.32 0.47
C ALA A 27 -5.92 2.31 -0.39
N LEU A 28 -5.21 1.40 -1.05
CA LEU A 28 -5.83 0.30 -1.81
C LEU A 28 -6.66 -0.63 -0.92
N TYR A 29 -6.17 -0.94 0.28
CA TYR A 29 -6.86 -1.80 1.24
C TYR A 29 -8.14 -1.14 1.79
N GLN A 30 -8.13 0.19 1.97
CA GLN A 30 -9.28 0.95 2.47
C GLN A 30 -10.31 1.31 1.38
N LEU A 31 -9.97 1.14 0.10
CA LEU A 31 -10.81 1.50 -1.04
C LEU A 31 -12.16 0.78 -1.01
N ARG A 32 -13.25 1.55 -0.86
CA ARG A 32 -14.62 1.05 -0.96
C ARG A 32 -15.13 1.24 -2.39
N LYS A 33 -15.66 0.18 -3.01
CA LYS A 33 -16.09 0.21 -4.43
C LYS A 33 -17.23 1.19 -4.76
N GLU A 34 -17.85 1.82 -3.74
CA GLU A 34 -19.03 2.66 -3.92
C GLU A 34 -18.71 4.11 -4.28
N LYS A 35 -17.45 4.55 -4.15
CA LYS A 35 -17.05 5.93 -4.41
C LYS A 35 -16.03 6.01 -5.54
N GLU A 36 -16.53 6.31 -6.73
CA GLU A 36 -15.72 6.57 -7.93
C GLU A 36 -14.68 7.68 -7.70
N GLU A 37 -15.00 8.66 -6.83
CA GLU A 37 -14.08 9.72 -6.42
C GLU A 37 -12.84 9.20 -5.66
N GLU A 38 -13.03 8.20 -4.78
CA GLU A 38 -11.92 7.57 -4.05
C GLU A 38 -11.03 6.77 -5.02
N LEU A 39 -11.65 6.09 -5.99
CA LEU A 39 -10.96 5.34 -7.03
C LEU A 39 -10.11 6.25 -7.94
N ASN A 40 -10.67 7.39 -8.36
CA ASN A 40 -9.97 8.41 -9.14
C ASN A 40 -8.81 9.06 -8.35
N SER A 41 -8.97 9.26 -7.04
CA SER A 41 -7.93 9.82 -6.18
C SER A 41 -6.75 8.86 -6.05
N ILE A 42 -7.03 7.58 -5.84
CA ILE A 42 -6.01 6.53 -5.78
C ILE A 42 -5.28 6.41 -7.13
N TYR A 43 -6.00 6.41 -8.25
CA TYR A 43 -5.39 6.36 -9.58
C TYR A 43 -4.41 7.52 -9.82
N LYS A 44 -4.74 8.73 -9.36
CA LYS A 44 -3.83 9.88 -9.47
C LYS A 44 -2.53 9.67 -8.69
N ILE A 45 -2.61 9.17 -7.46
CA ILE A 45 -1.44 8.86 -6.63
C ILE A 45 -0.57 7.82 -7.34
N PHE A 46 -1.17 6.76 -7.88
CA PHE A 46 -0.46 5.75 -8.64
C PHE A 46 0.28 6.31 -9.84
N LYS A 47 -0.38 7.20 -10.58
CA LYS A 47 0.23 7.84 -11.74
C LYS A 47 1.44 8.68 -11.34
N THR A 48 1.30 9.56 -10.35
CA THR A 48 2.37 10.49 -9.96
C THR A 48 3.50 9.83 -9.16
N GLU A 49 3.17 8.99 -8.18
CA GLU A 49 4.16 8.42 -7.25
C GLU A 49 4.87 7.19 -7.80
N MET A 50 4.29 6.47 -8.78
CA MET A 50 4.88 5.25 -9.34
C MET A 50 5.28 5.40 -10.80
N ILE A 51 4.34 5.76 -11.68
CA ILE A 51 4.59 5.81 -13.13
C ILE A 51 5.49 7.00 -13.49
N ASP A 52 5.10 8.19 -13.06
CA ASP A 52 5.83 9.42 -13.39
C ASP A 52 7.17 9.51 -12.64
N SER A 53 7.28 8.88 -11.47
CA SER A 53 8.51 8.81 -10.68
C SER A 53 9.49 7.71 -11.14
N ASN A 54 9.03 6.77 -11.97
CA ASN A 54 9.73 5.56 -12.40
C ASN A 54 10.38 4.76 -11.24
N LYS A 55 9.85 4.89 -10.02
CA LYS A 55 10.34 4.19 -8.82
C LYS A 55 9.92 2.73 -8.78
N TYR A 56 8.83 2.39 -9.47
CA TYR A 56 8.24 1.07 -9.44
C TYR A 56 7.75 0.65 -10.82
N PRO A 57 8.19 -0.52 -11.32
CA PRO A 57 7.71 -1.04 -12.60
C PRO A 57 6.18 -1.21 -12.58
N PRO A 58 5.46 -0.72 -13.61
CA PRO A 58 4.01 -0.89 -13.69
C PRO A 58 3.56 -2.36 -13.66
N GLU A 59 4.39 -3.28 -14.17
CA GLU A 59 4.09 -4.72 -14.21
C GLU A 59 4.05 -5.34 -12.81
N ASP A 60 5.07 -5.06 -11.98
CA ASP A 60 5.12 -5.50 -10.59
C ASP A 60 3.94 -4.93 -9.79
N MET A 61 3.58 -3.68 -10.08
CA MET A 61 2.45 -3.01 -9.44
C MET A 61 1.10 -3.64 -9.74
N ILE A 62 0.85 -3.99 -11.00
CA ILE A 62 -0.38 -4.67 -11.40
C ILE A 62 -0.46 -6.02 -10.68
N LYS A 63 0.66 -6.75 -10.61
CA LYS A 63 0.74 -8.03 -9.91
C LYS A 63 0.42 -7.88 -8.42
N ASP A 64 0.97 -6.86 -7.76
CA ASP A 64 0.74 -6.65 -6.33
C ASP A 64 -0.69 -6.17 -6.04
N ILE A 65 -1.27 -5.33 -6.89
CA ILE A 65 -2.70 -4.96 -6.80
C ILE A 65 -3.57 -6.21 -6.91
N LEU A 66 -3.30 -7.06 -7.91
CA LEU A 66 -4.06 -8.30 -8.11
C LEU A 66 -3.93 -9.24 -6.90
N ASN A 67 -2.75 -9.34 -6.31
CA ASN A 67 -2.50 -10.11 -5.10
C ASN A 67 -3.21 -9.54 -3.86
N LEU A 68 -3.50 -8.24 -3.83
CA LEU A 68 -4.20 -7.59 -2.72
C LEU A 68 -5.73 -7.81 -2.77
N ILE A 69 -6.31 -7.98 -3.97
CA ILE A 69 -7.77 -8.13 -4.18
C ILE A 69 -8.40 -9.21 -3.27
N PRO A 70 -7.81 -10.41 -3.10
CA PRO A 70 -8.35 -11.45 -2.21
C PRO A 70 -8.35 -11.08 -0.73
N TYR A 71 -7.40 -10.25 -0.29
CA TYR A 71 -7.25 -9.82 1.10
C TYR A 71 -8.04 -8.57 1.43
N ASN A 72 -8.46 -7.82 0.42
CA ASN A 72 -9.34 -6.68 0.63
C ASN A 72 -10.65 -7.22 1.26
N ASN A 73 -11.01 -6.69 2.43
CA ASN A 73 -11.94 -7.23 3.42
C ASN A 73 -13.42 -7.23 2.96
N ARG A 74 -13.65 -7.33 1.65
CA ARG A 74 -14.95 -7.25 0.97
C ARG A 74 -15.78 -8.53 1.13
N TYR A 75 -15.14 -9.67 1.40
CA TYR A 75 -15.81 -10.98 1.49
C TYR A 75 -15.57 -11.74 2.80
N ALA A 76 -14.55 -11.38 3.58
CA ALA A 76 -14.55 -11.78 4.98
C ALA A 76 -15.68 -10.97 5.63
N LYS A 77 -16.83 -11.62 5.85
CA LYS A 77 -17.75 -11.21 6.92
C LYS A 77 -16.84 -10.80 8.06
N SER A 78 -16.95 -9.55 8.50
CA SER A 78 -16.35 -9.13 9.75
C SER A 78 -16.65 -10.24 10.75
N TYR A 79 -15.64 -11.00 11.17
CA TYR A 79 -15.76 -11.81 12.37
C TYR A 79 -15.71 -10.82 13.53
N LEU A 80 -16.81 -10.07 13.66
CA LEU A 80 -17.17 -9.15 14.72
C LEU A 80 -18.70 -9.17 14.80
#